data_AF-A0A8I6X9I3-F1
#
_entry.id   AF-A0A8I6X9I3-F1
#
_cell.length_a   1.000
_cell.length_b   1.000
_cell.length_c   1.000
_cell.angle_alpha   90.00
_cell.angle_beta   90.00
_cell.angle_gamma   90.00
#
_symmetry.space_group_name_H-M   'P 1'
#
loop_
_entity.id
_entity.type
_entity.pdbx_description
1 polymer ?
#
loop_
_entity_poly.entity_id
_entity_poly.type
_entity_poly.pdbx_seq_one_letter_code
_entity_poly.pdbx_strand_id
1 'polypeptide(L)'
;MASPMSGDARTPPRGAAPYALYQFGTSGAAVAVATAATHPLDVIKIRLQMQLAGQRGNLVGMGAIFKQMVEREGPRSLYLGFAPALTRSLIYGGLRLGLYEPCKHVCSYAFGSTNFAFKFASGVVAGALATALTNPMEVLKVRSQMSTSRISTIGVMKEIVSEEGVKALWKGVGPAMVRAGCLTASQMATYDEAKQVELHRWNGWYTCDCTY
;
A
#
# COMPACT_ATOMS: atom_id res chain seq x y z
N MET A 1 36.58 14.77 18.90
CA MET A 1 36.76 13.30 18.85
C MET A 1 35.43 12.69 18.45
N ALA A 2 35.35 12.19 17.21
CA ALA A 2 34.15 11.61 16.65
C ALA A 2 33.98 10.18 17.15
N SER A 3 32.89 9.90 17.87
CA SER A 3 32.46 8.53 18.14
C SER A 3 31.76 7.97 16.90
N PRO A 4 32.17 6.82 16.37
CA PRO A 4 31.50 6.23 15.22
C PRO A 4 30.15 5.66 15.68
N MET A 5 29.06 6.14 15.07
CA MET A 5 27.77 5.46 15.11
C MET A 5 27.92 4.12 14.39
N SER A 6 28.26 3.07 15.15
CA SER A 6 28.19 1.69 14.71
C SER A 6 26.73 1.38 14.39
N GLY A 7 26.38 1.51 13.11
CA GLY A 7 25.16 0.96 12.55
C GLY A 7 25.20 -0.55 12.79
N ASP A 8 24.37 -0.98 13.74
CA ASP A 8 24.13 -2.36 14.08
C ASP A 8 23.53 -3.06 12.85
N ALA A 9 24.43 -3.55 12.00
CA ALA A 9 24.15 -4.46 10.93
C ALA A 9 23.66 -5.74 11.59
N ARG A 10 22.33 -5.88 11.67
CA ARG A 10 21.66 -7.12 12.10
C ARG A 10 22.09 -8.25 11.17
N THR A 11 23.20 -8.90 11.50
CA THR A 11 23.53 -10.22 10.98
C THR A 11 22.40 -11.16 11.43
N PRO A 12 21.65 -11.79 10.53
CA PRO A 12 20.57 -12.68 10.94
C PRO A 12 21.18 -13.85 11.72
N PRO A 13 20.69 -14.15 12.95
CA PRO A 13 21.20 -15.28 13.72
C PRO A 13 20.96 -16.58 12.93
N ARG A 14 21.91 -17.51 13.04
CA ARG A 14 21.86 -18.84 12.44
C ARG A 14 20.62 -19.60 12.96
N GLY A 15 19.52 -19.44 12.24
CA GLY A 15 18.16 -19.89 12.57
C GLY A 15 17.10 -19.10 11.77
N ALA A 16 17.46 -18.63 10.56
CA ALA A 16 16.73 -17.58 9.84
C ALA A 16 15.34 -18.01 9.30
N ALA A 17 15.13 -19.30 9.03
CA ALA A 17 13.87 -19.82 8.51
C ALA A 17 12.69 -19.71 9.52
N PRO A 18 12.80 -20.17 10.78
CA PRO A 18 11.71 -20.03 11.76
C PRO A 18 11.45 -18.58 12.17
N TYR A 19 12.48 -17.72 12.24
CA TYR A 19 12.31 -16.31 12.60
C TYR A 19 11.63 -15.50 11.50
N ALA A 20 12.02 -15.71 10.24
CA ALA A 20 11.33 -15.11 9.09
C ALA A 20 9.87 -15.59 9.08
N LEU A 21 9.61 -16.89 9.17
CA LEU A 21 8.25 -17.44 9.18
C LEU A 21 7.38 -16.85 10.29
N TYR A 22 7.93 -16.64 11.49
CA TYR A 22 7.24 -15.98 12.60
C TYR A 22 6.93 -14.49 12.31
N GLN A 23 7.87 -13.75 11.70
CA GLN A 23 7.63 -12.38 11.26
C GLN A 23 6.57 -12.29 10.15
N PHE A 24 6.58 -13.24 9.21
CA PHE A 24 5.56 -13.36 8.17
C PHE A 24 4.19 -13.71 8.75
N GLY A 25 4.13 -14.63 9.71
CA GLY A 25 2.88 -15.02 10.38
C GLY A 25 2.28 -13.88 11.20
N THR A 26 3.09 -13.19 11.99
CA THR A 26 2.64 -12.04 12.81
C THR A 26 2.22 -10.85 11.95
N SER A 27 2.97 -10.54 10.89
CA SER A 27 2.59 -9.47 9.94
C SER A 27 1.33 -9.82 9.13
N GLY A 28 1.20 -11.06 8.67
CA GLY A 28 0.00 -11.54 7.98
C GLY A 28 -1.25 -11.48 8.86
N ALA A 29 -1.14 -11.92 10.12
CA ALA A 29 -2.24 -11.86 11.07
C ALA A 29 -2.64 -10.41 11.39
N ALA A 30 -1.66 -9.52 11.62
CA ALA A 30 -1.92 -8.11 11.85
C ALA A 30 -2.62 -7.45 10.65
N VAL A 31 -2.19 -7.76 9.43
CA VAL A 31 -2.83 -7.27 8.20
C VAL A 31 -4.26 -7.79 8.08
N ALA A 32 -4.51 -9.07 8.40
CA ALA A 32 -5.85 -9.63 8.34
C ALA A 32 -6.82 -8.93 9.31
N VAL A 33 -6.38 -8.70 10.56
CA VAL A 33 -7.17 -8.00 11.58
C VAL A 33 -7.40 -6.54 11.19
N ALA A 34 -6.35 -5.84 10.77
CA ALA A 34 -6.45 -4.45 10.32
C ALA A 34 -7.36 -4.30 9.10
N THR A 35 -7.27 -5.25 8.15
CA THR A 35 -8.15 -5.27 6.97
C THR A 35 -9.58 -5.52 7.39
N ALA A 36 -9.86 -6.48 8.29
CA ALA A 36 -11.21 -6.75 8.77
C ALA A 36 -11.85 -5.54 9.46
N ALA A 37 -11.08 -4.80 10.26
CA ALA A 37 -11.56 -3.59 10.94
C ALA A 37 -11.80 -2.41 9.99
N THR A 38 -10.98 -2.27 8.94
CA THR A 38 -11.05 -1.12 8.01
C THR A 38 -11.92 -1.37 6.79
N HIS A 39 -12.18 -2.63 6.43
CA HIS A 39 -12.99 -3.01 5.27
C HIS A 39 -14.38 -2.33 5.19
N PRO A 40 -15.19 -2.25 6.26
CA PRO A 40 -16.49 -1.58 6.17
C PRO A 40 -16.36 -0.09 5.79
N LEU A 41 -15.32 0.59 6.27
CA LEU A 41 -15.06 2.00 5.93
C LEU A 41 -14.61 2.15 4.48
N ASP A 42 -13.79 1.23 3.97
CA ASP A 42 -13.37 1.21 2.57
C ASP A 42 -14.58 1.08 1.63
N VAL A 43 -15.52 0.19 1.95
CA VAL A 43 -16.74 -0.03 1.13
C VAL A 43 -17.60 1.23 1.11
N ILE A 44 -17.84 1.87 2.26
CA ILE A 44 -18.64 3.11 2.35
C ILE A 44 -18.00 4.23 1.53
N LYS A 45 -16.68 4.42 1.63
CA LYS A 45 -15.95 5.47 0.89
C LYS A 45 -16.07 5.28 -0.62
N ILE A 46 -15.92 4.07 -1.13
CA ILE A 46 -16.01 3.79 -2.57
C ILE A 46 -17.43 4.04 -3.07
N ARG A 47 -18.46 3.65 -2.31
CA ARG A 47 -19.86 3.93 -2.64
C ARG A 47 -20.15 5.43 -2.70
N LEU A 48 -19.63 6.19 -1.74
CA LEU A 48 -19.75 7.65 -1.73
C LEU A 48 -19.05 8.28 -2.95
N GLN A 49 -17.84 7.84 -3.27
CA GLN A 49 -17.11 8.31 -4.46
C GLN A 49 -17.85 7.97 -5.76
N MET A 50 -18.51 6.81 -5.83
CA MET A 50 -19.34 6.43 -6.99
C MET A 50 -20.59 7.30 -7.13
N GLN A 51 -21.24 7.68 -6.03
CA GLN A 51 -22.35 8.64 -6.05
C GLN A 51 -21.91 10.03 -6.51
N LEU A 52 -20.68 10.42 -6.16
CA LEU A 52 -20.10 11.70 -6.58
C LEU A 52 -19.66 11.70 -8.06
N ALA A 53 -19.11 10.57 -8.53
CA ALA A 53 -18.62 10.41 -9.90
C ALA A 53 -19.74 10.08 -10.92
N GLY A 54 -20.87 9.56 -10.47
CA GLY A 54 -22.03 9.25 -11.32
C GLY A 54 -23.32 9.70 -10.65
N GLN A 55 -24.01 10.67 -11.25
CA GLN A 55 -25.30 11.23 -10.83
C GLN A 55 -26.39 10.14 -10.62
N ARG A 56 -26.38 9.45 -9.48
CA ARG A 56 -27.46 8.58 -9.03
C ARG A 56 -27.80 8.88 -7.58
N GLY A 57 -28.59 9.94 -7.42
CA GLY A 57 -29.33 10.25 -6.20
C GLY A 57 -28.80 11.43 -5.40
N ASN A 58 -29.66 11.92 -4.50
CA ASN A 58 -29.36 12.96 -3.53
C ASN A 58 -28.06 12.62 -2.77
N LEU A 59 -27.17 13.59 -2.55
CA LEU A 59 -25.97 13.39 -1.74
C LEU A 59 -26.40 13.02 -0.32
N VAL A 60 -26.31 11.74 0.03
CA VAL A 60 -26.62 11.27 1.38
C VAL A 60 -25.32 11.12 2.16
N GLY A 61 -25.32 11.57 3.42
CA GLY A 61 -24.14 11.46 4.28
C GLY A 61 -23.70 10.00 4.50
N MET A 62 -22.43 9.80 4.89
CA MET A 62 -21.85 8.46 5.10
C MET A 62 -22.70 7.54 5.99
N GLY A 63 -23.35 8.08 7.02
CA GLY A 63 -24.22 7.32 7.92
C GLY A 63 -25.51 6.81 7.25
N ALA A 64 -26.06 7.55 6.30
CA ALA A 64 -27.23 7.12 5.56
C ALA A 64 -26.89 6.08 4.50
N ILE A 65 -25.71 6.18 3.85
CA ILE A 65 -25.18 5.14 2.96
C ILE A 65 -24.98 3.83 3.74
N PHE A 66 -24.42 3.91 4.95
CA PHE A 66 -24.25 2.74 5.83
C PHE A 66 -25.60 2.09 6.16
N LYS A 67 -26.59 2.90 6.60
CA LYS A 67 -27.94 2.40 6.91
C LYS A 67 -28.60 1.76 5.69
N GLN A 68 -28.54 2.43 4.54
CA GLN A 68 -29.09 1.93 3.28
C GLN A 68 -28.43 0.62 2.84
N MET A 69 -27.12 0.48 3.06
CA MET A 69 -26.37 -0.74 2.71
C MET A 69 -26.77 -1.92 3.59
N VAL A 70 -26.87 -1.71 4.91
CA VAL A 70 -27.28 -2.76 5.84
C VAL A 70 -28.73 -3.17 5.62
N GLU A 71 -29.64 -2.22 5.36
CA GLU A 71 -31.07 -2.50 5.16
C GLU A 71 -31.37 -3.11 3.78
N ARG A 72 -30.70 -2.68 2.71
CA ARG A 72 -31.01 -3.14 1.34
C ARG A 72 -30.18 -4.33 0.88
N GLU A 73 -28.90 -4.38 1.24
CA GLU A 73 -27.97 -5.41 0.76
C GLU A 73 -27.63 -6.45 1.84
N GLY A 74 -27.78 -6.06 3.11
CA GLY A 74 -27.47 -6.86 4.29
C GLY A 74 -26.05 -6.66 4.82
N PRO A 75 -25.76 -7.11 6.06
CA PRO A 75 -24.47 -6.89 6.72
C PRO A 75 -23.29 -7.58 6.02
N ARG A 76 -23.55 -8.59 5.18
CA ARG A 76 -22.52 -9.25 4.37
C ARG A 76 -21.95 -8.36 3.25
N SER A 77 -22.66 -7.31 2.84
CA SER A 77 -22.17 -6.35 1.83
C SER A 77 -20.92 -5.61 2.31
N LEU A 78 -20.79 -5.40 3.63
CA LEU A 78 -19.64 -4.73 4.24
C LEU A 78 -18.32 -5.50 4.11
N TYR A 79 -18.35 -6.79 3.75
CA TYR A 79 -17.17 -7.63 3.55
C TYR A 79 -16.91 -7.97 2.07
N LEU A 80 -17.64 -7.35 1.14
CA LEU A 80 -17.40 -7.53 -0.30
C LEU A 80 -16.00 -7.05 -0.67
N GLY A 81 -15.22 -7.89 -1.35
CA GLY A 81 -13.84 -7.57 -1.72
C GLY A 81 -12.79 -7.86 -0.63
N PHE A 82 -13.14 -8.56 0.46
CA PHE A 82 -12.17 -8.95 1.49
C PHE A 82 -11.12 -9.96 0.98
N ALA A 83 -11.57 -11.01 0.27
CA ALA A 83 -10.67 -11.99 -0.34
C ALA A 83 -9.63 -11.36 -1.30
N PRO A 84 -10.01 -10.50 -2.27
CA PRO A 84 -9.01 -9.86 -3.12
C PRO A 84 -8.12 -8.87 -2.36
N ALA A 85 -8.61 -8.25 -1.27
CA ALA A 85 -7.78 -7.41 -0.40
C ALA A 85 -6.70 -8.22 0.33
N LEU A 86 -7.03 -9.38 0.89
CA LEU A 86 -6.05 -10.26 1.52
C LEU A 86 -5.03 -10.79 0.52
N THR A 87 -5.49 -11.28 -0.63
CA THR A 87 -4.60 -11.79 -1.69
C THR A 87 -3.68 -10.68 -2.20
N ARG A 88 -4.17 -9.45 -2.34
CA ARG A 88 -3.34 -8.28 -2.64
C ARG A 88 -2.23 -8.10 -1.61
N SER A 89 -2.55 -8.15 -0.32
CA SER A 89 -1.57 -7.97 0.75
C SER A 89 -0.53 -9.08 0.77
N LEU A 90 -0.93 -10.32 0.50
CA LEU A 90 -0.02 -11.47 0.40
C LEU A 90 0.92 -11.32 -0.80
N ILE A 91 0.40 -10.94 -1.97
CA ILE A 91 1.21 -10.69 -3.16
C ILE A 91 2.17 -9.52 -2.93
N TYR A 92 1.70 -8.43 -2.32
CA TYR A 92 2.53 -7.27 -2.05
C TYR A 92 3.63 -7.57 -1.02
N GLY A 93 3.30 -8.33 0.04
CA GLY A 93 4.26 -8.81 1.02
C GLY A 93 5.29 -9.75 0.38
N GLY A 94 4.84 -10.75 -0.37
CA GLY A 94 5.70 -11.70 -1.06
C GLY A 94 6.62 -11.04 -2.09
N LEU A 95 6.09 -10.11 -2.88
CA LEU A 95 6.88 -9.35 -3.83
C LEU A 95 7.89 -8.44 -3.12
N ARG A 96 7.49 -7.78 -2.03
CA ARG A 96 8.43 -6.98 -1.25
C ARG A 96 9.56 -7.83 -0.67
N LEU A 97 9.34 -9.08 -0.30
CA LEU A 97 10.40 -9.91 0.26
C LEU A 97 11.21 -10.64 -0.82
N GLY A 98 10.62 -10.95 -1.97
CA GLY A 98 11.31 -11.58 -3.09
C GLY A 98 12.08 -10.60 -3.99
N LEU A 99 11.56 -9.39 -4.19
CA LEU A 99 12.14 -8.39 -5.09
C LEU A 99 13.07 -7.40 -4.38
N TYR A 100 12.96 -7.24 -3.05
CA TYR A 100 13.76 -6.24 -2.32
C TYR A 100 15.25 -6.57 -2.29
N GLU A 101 15.64 -7.80 -1.95
CA GLU A 101 17.04 -8.24 -2.01
C GLU A 101 17.66 -8.11 -3.40
N PRO A 102 17.08 -8.65 -4.50
CA PRO A 102 17.67 -8.51 -5.82
C PRO A 102 17.65 -7.07 -6.33
N CYS A 103 16.61 -6.27 -6.07
CA CYS A 103 16.62 -4.85 -6.42
C CYS A 103 17.70 -4.09 -5.64
N LYS A 104 17.93 -4.42 -4.36
CA LYS A 104 18.99 -3.82 -3.56
C LYS A 104 20.38 -4.22 -4.05
N HIS A 105 20.57 -5.49 -4.44
CA HIS A 105 21.82 -5.98 -5.02
C HIS A 105 22.10 -5.36 -6.39
N VAL A 106 21.11 -5.27 -7.28
CA VAL A 106 21.25 -4.59 -8.58
C VAL A 106 21.52 -3.10 -8.37
N CYS A 107 20.85 -2.46 -7.40
CA CYS A 107 21.08 -1.06 -7.07
C CYS A 107 22.47 -0.81 -6.45
N SER A 108 23.02 -1.78 -5.70
CA SER A 108 24.36 -1.72 -5.11
C SER A 108 25.47 -2.08 -6.09
N TYR A 109 25.18 -2.91 -7.09
CA TYR A 109 26.13 -3.36 -8.12
C TYR A 109 26.20 -2.38 -9.29
N ALA A 110 25.08 -1.71 -9.63
CA ALA A 110 25.05 -0.74 -10.70
C ALA A 110 25.80 0.56 -10.34
N PHE A 111 25.75 1.03 -9.09
CA PHE A 111 26.38 2.32 -8.73
C PHE A 111 26.80 2.41 -7.26
N GLY A 112 28.10 2.60 -7.03
CA GLY A 112 28.66 3.09 -5.76
C GLY A 112 28.42 4.58 -5.49
N SER A 113 27.36 5.18 -6.04
CA SER A 113 27.07 6.62 -5.93
C SER A 113 25.71 6.88 -5.25
N THR A 114 25.71 7.78 -4.26
CA THR A 114 24.63 8.07 -3.31
C THR A 114 23.57 9.05 -3.83
N ASN A 115 23.37 9.16 -5.16
CA ASN A 115 22.43 10.12 -5.72
C ASN A 115 20.97 9.74 -5.42
N PHE A 116 20.28 10.60 -4.67
CA PHE A 116 18.88 10.45 -4.26
C PHE A 116 17.94 10.25 -5.46
N ALA A 117 18.17 10.98 -6.56
CA ALA A 117 17.37 10.88 -7.78
C ALA A 117 17.38 9.46 -8.40
N PHE A 118 18.51 8.76 -8.34
CA PHE A 118 18.61 7.38 -8.85
C PHE A 118 17.90 6.36 -7.95
N LYS A 119 17.98 6.54 -6.62
CA LYS A 119 17.22 5.73 -5.65
C LYS A 119 15.71 5.94 -5.80
N PHE A 120 15.31 7.17 -6.10
CA PHE A 120 13.92 7.51 -6.39
C PHE A 120 13.46 6.85 -7.70
N ALA A 121 14.25 6.98 -8.78
CA ALA A 121 13.93 6.37 -10.06
C ALA A 121 13.84 4.83 -9.98
N SER A 122 14.76 4.18 -9.27
CA SER A 122 14.71 2.72 -9.07
C SER A 122 13.50 2.30 -8.23
N GLY A 123 13.13 3.10 -7.23
CA GLY A 123 11.90 2.92 -6.45
C GLY A 123 10.63 3.04 -7.30
N VAL A 124 10.59 4.00 -8.23
CA VAL A 124 9.48 4.17 -9.18
C VAL A 124 9.38 2.97 -10.13
N VAL A 125 10.50 2.49 -10.67
CA VAL A 125 10.52 1.32 -11.58
C VAL A 125 10.11 0.04 -10.86
N ALA A 126 10.64 -0.19 -9.65
CA ALA A 126 10.24 -1.34 -8.83
C ALA A 126 8.75 -1.26 -8.44
N GLY A 127 8.27 -0.06 -8.10
CA GLY A 127 6.86 0.22 -7.84
C GLY A 127 5.98 -0.05 -9.06
N ALA A 128 6.42 0.34 -10.26
CA ALA A 128 5.70 0.10 -11.51
C ALA A 128 5.52 -1.40 -11.79
N LEU A 129 6.58 -2.19 -11.60
CA LEU A 129 6.54 -3.65 -11.75
C LEU A 129 5.62 -4.29 -10.70
N ALA A 130 5.69 -3.81 -9.46
CA ALA A 130 4.79 -4.26 -8.39
C ALA A 130 3.33 -3.94 -8.66
N THR A 131 3.05 -2.73 -9.13
CA THR A 131 1.71 -2.31 -9.54
C THR A 131 1.22 -3.14 -10.72
N ALA A 132 2.04 -3.43 -11.72
CA ALA A 132 1.65 -4.25 -12.87
C ALA A 132 1.20 -5.68 -12.46
N LEU A 133 1.86 -6.28 -11.46
CA LEU A 133 1.48 -7.60 -10.92
C LEU A 133 0.25 -7.53 -10.01
N THR A 134 0.09 -6.43 -9.28
CA THR A 134 -0.95 -6.29 -8.25
C THR A 134 -2.24 -5.64 -8.78
N ASN A 135 -2.19 -4.99 -9.95
CA ASN A 135 -3.31 -4.30 -10.57
C ASN A 135 -4.58 -5.15 -10.76
N PRO A 136 -4.52 -6.42 -11.25
CA PRO A 136 -5.72 -7.25 -11.37
C PRO A 136 -6.49 -7.39 -10.06
N MET A 137 -5.76 -7.51 -8.94
CA MET A 137 -6.35 -7.62 -7.61
C MET A 137 -6.94 -6.29 -7.12
N GLU A 138 -6.34 -5.15 -7.51
CA GLU A 138 -6.89 -3.81 -7.24
C GLU A 138 -8.22 -3.61 -7.94
N VAL A 139 -8.27 -3.92 -9.24
CA VAL A 139 -9.47 -3.80 -10.06
C VAL A 139 -10.56 -4.70 -9.50
N LEU A 140 -10.24 -5.93 -9.13
CA LEU A 140 -11.19 -6.88 -8.57
C LEU A 140 -11.74 -6.43 -7.21
N LYS A 141 -10.88 -5.90 -6.31
CA LYS A 141 -11.32 -5.32 -5.03
C LYS A 141 -12.30 -4.18 -5.27
N VAL A 142 -11.93 -3.21 -6.10
CA VAL A 142 -12.74 -2.00 -6.34
C VAL A 142 -14.07 -2.35 -7.03
N ARG A 143 -14.06 -3.19 -8.07
CA ARG A 143 -15.28 -3.64 -8.75
C ARG A 143 -16.19 -4.44 -7.84
N SER A 144 -15.64 -5.31 -7.00
CA SER A 144 -16.43 -6.06 -6.00
C SER A 144 -17.05 -5.13 -4.96
N GLN A 145 -16.38 -4.04 -4.58
CA GLN A 145 -16.91 -3.03 -3.65
C GLN A 145 -17.94 -2.09 -4.33
N MET A 146 -17.89 -1.96 -5.66
CA MET A 146 -18.86 -1.23 -6.48
C MET A 146 -20.08 -2.08 -6.88
N SER A 147 -20.02 -3.41 -6.85
CA SER A 147 -21.17 -4.25 -7.18
C SER A 147 -22.13 -4.35 -6.00
N THR A 148 -23.41 -4.04 -6.21
CA THR A 148 -24.49 -4.19 -5.20
C THR A 148 -25.02 -5.63 -5.12
N SER A 149 -24.57 -6.50 -6.03
CA SER A 149 -25.00 -7.90 -6.13
C SER A 149 -24.09 -8.82 -5.31
N ARG A 150 -24.66 -9.86 -4.68
CA ARG A 150 -23.92 -10.89 -3.90
C ARG A 150 -23.17 -11.88 -4.78
N ILE A 151 -22.44 -11.39 -5.78
CA ILE A 151 -21.65 -12.23 -6.67
C ILE A 151 -20.34 -12.56 -5.94
N SER A 152 -20.00 -13.84 -5.90
CA SER A 152 -18.70 -14.29 -5.37
C SER A 152 -17.56 -13.56 -6.08
N THR A 153 -16.44 -13.31 -5.40
CA THR A 153 -15.24 -12.66 -5.97
C THR A 153 -14.83 -13.27 -7.31
N ILE A 154 -14.98 -14.59 -7.47
CA ILE A 154 -14.67 -15.31 -8.71
C ILE A 154 -15.68 -15.00 -9.82
N GLY A 155 -16.96 -14.83 -9.46
CA GLY A 155 -18.01 -14.42 -10.40
C GLY A 155 -17.78 -13.01 -10.93
N VAL A 156 -17.40 -12.06 -10.06
CA VAL A 156 -17.04 -10.70 -10.47
C VAL A 156 -15.82 -10.71 -11.41
N MET A 157 -14.82 -11.55 -11.12
CA MET A 157 -13.67 -11.70 -12.01
C MET A 157 -14.06 -12.24 -13.39
N LYS A 158 -14.94 -13.25 -13.42
CA LYS A 158 -15.43 -13.84 -14.68
C LYS A 158 -16.23 -12.84 -15.50
N GLU A 159 -17.08 -12.04 -14.85
CA GLU A 159 -17.89 -10.96 -15.45
C GLU A 159 -16.99 -9.90 -16.09
N ILE A 160 -16.01 -9.37 -15.35
CA ILE A 160 -15.04 -8.38 -15.87
C ILE A 160 -14.32 -8.92 -17.11
N VAL A 161 -13.86 -10.17 -17.06
CA VAL A 161 -13.13 -10.79 -18.18
C VAL A 161 -14.05 -11.05 -19.37
N SER A 162 -15.31 -11.42 -19.16
CA SER A 162 -16.26 -11.65 -20.26
C SER A 162 -16.77 -10.36 -20.90
N GLU A 163 -16.94 -9.29 -20.13
CA GLU A 163 -17.53 -8.04 -20.62
C GLU A 163 -16.49 -7.07 -21.19
N GLU A 164 -15.36 -6.88 -20.51
CA GLU A 164 -14.35 -5.89 -20.87
C GLU A 164 -13.02 -6.51 -21.34
N GLY A 165 -12.88 -7.83 -21.23
CA GLY A 165 -11.69 -8.56 -21.61
C GLY A 165 -10.57 -8.53 -20.57
N VAL A 166 -9.55 -9.34 -20.79
CA VAL A 166 -8.40 -9.52 -19.87
C VAL A 166 -7.62 -8.22 -19.66
N LYS A 167 -7.58 -7.33 -20.67
CA LYS A 167 -6.89 -6.03 -20.58
C LYS A 167 -7.55 -5.07 -19.58
N ALA A 168 -8.83 -5.25 -19.24
CA ALA A 168 -9.52 -4.43 -18.25
C ALA A 168 -8.90 -4.55 -16.85
N LEU A 169 -8.26 -5.68 -16.55
CA LEU A 169 -7.55 -5.92 -15.29
C LEU A 169 -6.28 -5.06 -15.13
N TRP A 170 -5.73 -4.51 -16.22
CA TRP A 170 -4.61 -3.55 -16.22
C TRP A 170 -5.06 -2.11 -16.45
N LYS A 171 -6.36 -1.87 -16.56
CA LYS A 171 -6.90 -0.52 -16.69
C LYS A 171 -6.65 0.23 -15.38
N GLY A 172 -6.05 1.42 -15.47
CA GLY A 172 -5.75 2.25 -14.30
C GLY A 172 -4.31 2.14 -13.74
N VAL A 173 -3.43 1.31 -14.34
CA VAL A 173 -2.02 1.23 -13.92
C VAL A 173 -1.32 2.59 -14.00
N GLY A 174 -1.49 3.35 -15.09
CA GLY A 174 -0.86 4.67 -15.24
C GLY A 174 -1.23 5.65 -14.12
N PRO A 175 -2.52 5.91 -13.88
CA PRO A 175 -2.96 6.71 -12.74
C PRO A 175 -2.47 6.17 -11.37
N ALA A 176 -2.41 4.85 -11.20
CA ALA A 176 -1.88 4.25 -9.99
C ALA A 176 -0.37 4.51 -9.80
N MET A 177 0.41 4.47 -10.88
CA MET A 177 1.84 4.79 -10.87
C MET A 177 2.10 6.27 -10.54
N VAL A 178 1.33 7.18 -11.14
CA VAL A 178 1.41 8.62 -10.84
C VAL A 178 1.10 8.85 -9.36
N ARG A 179 0.01 8.24 -8.86
CA ARG A 179 -0.38 8.30 -7.45
C ARG A 179 0.74 7.80 -6.53
N ALA A 180 1.35 6.65 -6.85
CA ALA A 180 2.45 6.08 -6.08
C ALA A 180 3.68 7.01 -6.09
N GLY A 181 4.05 7.54 -7.26
CA GLY A 181 5.18 8.48 -7.40
C GLY A 181 4.98 9.76 -6.58
N CYS A 182 3.78 10.36 -6.63
CA CYS A 182 3.45 11.53 -5.82
C CYS A 182 3.52 11.22 -4.32
N LEU A 183 2.98 10.07 -3.87
CA LEU A 183 3.02 9.68 -2.46
C LEU A 183 4.47 9.49 -1.98
N THR A 184 5.31 8.82 -2.76
CA THR A 184 6.74 8.63 -2.40
C THR A 184 7.50 9.95 -2.38
N ALA A 185 7.24 10.85 -3.34
CA ALA A 185 7.86 12.17 -3.38
C ALA A 185 7.47 13.00 -2.15
N SER A 186 6.18 13.06 -1.81
CA SER A 186 5.69 13.76 -0.62
C SER A 186 6.28 13.18 0.66
N GLN A 187 6.32 11.85 0.80
CA GLN A 187 6.90 11.19 1.97
C GLN A 187 8.38 11.54 2.16
N MET A 188 9.17 11.56 1.07
CA MET A 188 10.59 11.90 1.15
C MET A 188 10.79 13.38 1.50
N ALA A 189 10.05 14.28 0.83
CA ALA A 189 10.12 15.71 1.13
C ALA A 189 9.76 16.00 2.59
N THR A 190 8.67 15.42 3.10
CA THR A 190 8.30 15.59 4.51
C THR A 190 9.34 15.00 5.46
N TYR A 191 9.93 13.86 5.13
CA TYR A 191 10.98 13.27 5.95
C TYR A 191 12.24 14.14 6.01
N ASP A 192 12.67 14.70 4.89
CA ASP A 192 13.85 15.56 4.82
C ASP A 192 13.66 16.85 5.63
N GLU A 193 12.50 17.50 5.52
CA GLU A 193 12.15 18.68 6.33
C GLU A 193 12.11 18.35 7.82
N ALA A 194 11.42 17.28 8.20
CA ALA A 194 11.31 16.87 9.60
C ALA A 194 12.69 16.56 10.20
N LYS A 195 13.54 15.87 9.43
CA LYS A 195 14.90 15.53 9.85
C LYS A 195 15.78 16.78 9.97
N GLN A 196 15.66 17.75 9.06
CA GLN A 196 16.41 19.00 9.15
C GLN A 196 16.01 19.80 10.39
N VAL A 197 14.72 19.89 10.70
CA VAL A 197 14.24 20.55 11.93
C VAL A 197 14.80 19.87 13.18
N GLU A 198 14.77 18.54 13.23
CA GLU A 198 15.34 17.77 14.35
C GLU A 198 16.84 18.01 14.49
N LEU A 199 17.59 18.02 13.39
CA LEU A 199 19.04 18.27 13.39
C LEU A 199 19.40 19.69 13.79
N HIS A 200 18.62 20.69 13.36
CA HIS A 200 18.79 22.08 13.80
C HIS A 200 18.50 22.24 15.30
N ARG A 201 17.46 21.55 15.79
CA ARG A 201 17.18 21.50 17.22
C ARG A 201 18.32 20.83 17.96
N TRP A 202 18.80 19.67 17.54
CA TRP A 202 19.93 18.99 18.17
C TRP A 202 21.21 19.84 18.17
N ASN A 203 21.62 20.40 17.04
CA ASN A 203 22.83 21.23 16.95
C ASN A 203 22.75 22.51 17.80
N GLY A 204 21.56 23.10 17.97
CA GLY A 204 21.35 24.26 18.84
C GLY A 204 21.65 23.97 20.32
N TRP A 205 21.37 22.75 20.79
CA TRP A 205 21.67 22.34 22.18
C TRP A 205 23.18 22.15 22.39
N TYR A 206 23.88 21.55 21.42
CA TYR A 206 25.35 21.40 21.50
C TYR A 206 26.11 22.73 21.47
N THR A 207 25.59 23.74 20.76
CA THR A 207 26.22 25.07 20.75
C THR A 207 25.98 25.88 22.02
N CYS A 208 24.91 25.60 22.79
CA CYS A 208 24.66 26.27 24.06
C CYS A 208 25.47 25.67 25.22
N ASP A 209 25.71 24.36 25.21
CA ASP A 209 26.47 23.66 26.28
C ASP A 209 28.01 23.78 26.16
N CYS A 210 28.55 24.36 25.09
CA CYS A 210 30.00 24.60 24.93
C CYS A 210 30.46 26.01 25.34
N THR A 211 29.62 26.78 26.05
CA THR A 211 29.93 28.19 26.43
C THR A 211 30.18 28.41 27.92
N TYR A 212 30.45 27.36 28.70
CA TYR A 212 30.92 27.45 30.09
C TYR A 212 32.27 26.79 30.29
#